data_AF-A0A818I3J2-F1
#
_entry.id   AF-A0A818I3J2-F1
#
_cell.length_a   1.000
_cell.length_b   1.000
_cell.length_c   1.000
_cell.angle_alpha   90.00
_cell.angle_beta   90.00
_cell.angle_gamma   90.00
#
_symmetry.space_group_name_H-M   'P 1'
#
loop_
_entity.id
_entity.type
_entity.pdbx_description
1 polymer ?
#
loop_
_entity_poly.entity_id
_entity_poly.type
_entity_poly.pdbx_seq_one_letter_code
_entity_poly.pdbx_strand_id
1 'polypeptide(L)'
;MFRYEARYLIRRKDPALWEQVLHEDNPYRQPLIDQVIQIALAEAQDSEEISITIKALKTANLPNKLIEHLEKIIHDNSAFSEHRRLSAHLLQFCNNFKDPGVQHYGKGTLFSKIRDEMDDIFCSLPAPKCSQTSAPINMRVFHNAAGGCLYGECTVHLMNGTTKLVKDVKPGDRMAPHGGMVIFVVKTKCQNNKAKMVILENDLIITAWHPIRLCGQWIMPCSLVSSPNEISCDAVYNFVLNEGHSVLVNDVECVTLGHGFKEDVVRHTYYGSQRVIKDLQRLNLEQNNAGFIEITEETLMRNIKTGLVNGLRSQQILVQ
;
A
#
# COMPACT_ATOMS: atom_id res chain seq x y z
N MET A 1 -11.55 16.20 -46.14
CA MET A 1 -12.46 17.09 -45.40
C MET A 1 -12.81 16.47 -44.05
N PHE A 2 -13.46 15.30 -44.05
CA PHE A 2 -13.88 14.55 -42.85
C PHE A 2 -12.79 14.21 -41.82
N ARG A 3 -11.51 14.16 -42.21
CA ARG A 3 -10.39 13.93 -41.27
C ARG A 3 -10.22 15.08 -40.26
N TYR A 4 -10.36 16.34 -40.67
CA TYR A 4 -10.24 17.48 -39.76
C TYR A 4 -11.47 17.59 -38.85
N GLU A 5 -12.65 17.31 -39.39
CA GLU A 5 -13.92 17.29 -38.67
C GLU A 5 -13.97 16.17 -37.61
N ALA A 6 -13.49 14.98 -37.95
CA ALA A 6 -13.35 13.86 -37.03
C ALA A 6 -12.37 14.15 -35.88
N ARG A 7 -11.20 14.73 -36.18
CA ARG A 7 -10.24 15.18 -35.14
C ARG A 7 -10.86 16.23 -34.22
N TYR A 8 -11.62 17.16 -34.79
CA TYR A 8 -12.30 18.20 -34.02
C TYR A 8 -13.36 17.61 -33.09
N LEU A 9 -14.16 16.66 -33.59
CA LEU A 9 -15.20 15.97 -32.85
C LEU A 9 -14.64 15.19 -31.64
N ILE A 10 -13.51 14.49 -31.84
CA ILE A 10 -12.82 13.74 -30.78
C ILE A 10 -12.27 14.68 -29.70
N ARG A 11 -11.55 15.75 -30.10
CA ARG A 11 -10.93 16.69 -29.15
C ARG A 11 -11.93 17.56 -28.39
N ARG A 12 -13.06 17.90 -29.01
CA ARG A 12 -14.08 18.77 -28.40
C ARG A 12 -14.89 18.04 -27.33
N LYS A 13 -14.91 16.69 -27.32
CA LYS A 13 -15.51 15.84 -26.27
C LYS A 13 -16.98 16.17 -25.92
N ASP A 14 -17.71 16.84 -26.82
CA ASP A 14 -19.04 17.42 -26.58
C ASP A 14 -20.17 16.44 -26.98
N PRO A 15 -20.97 15.92 -26.03
CA PRO A 15 -22.01 14.92 -26.30
C PRO A 15 -23.11 15.39 -27.26
N ALA A 16 -23.51 16.65 -27.21
CA ALA A 16 -24.60 17.18 -28.05
C ALA A 16 -24.16 17.22 -29.53
N LEU A 17 -22.88 17.51 -29.76
CA LEU A 17 -22.28 17.49 -31.09
C LEU A 17 -22.20 16.07 -31.65
N TRP A 18 -21.84 15.09 -30.82
CA TRP A 18 -21.83 13.67 -31.23
C TRP A 18 -23.22 13.17 -31.63
N GLU A 19 -24.26 13.55 -30.89
CA GLU A 19 -25.65 13.17 -31.18
C GLU A 19 -26.13 13.75 -32.52
N GLN A 20 -25.89 15.04 -32.77
CA GLN A 20 -26.25 15.70 -34.02
C GLN A 20 -25.55 15.06 -35.22
N VAL A 21 -24.26 14.75 -35.06
CA VAL A 21 -23.40 14.27 -36.13
C VAL A 21 -23.63 12.77 -36.42
N LEU A 22 -23.97 11.98 -35.41
CA LEU A 22 -24.25 10.54 -35.55
C LEU A 22 -25.75 10.23 -35.78
N HIS A 23 -26.59 11.26 -35.95
CA HIS A 23 -28.02 11.11 -36.22
C HIS A 23 -28.30 10.34 -37.53
N GLU A 24 -29.39 9.59 -37.59
CA GLU A 24 -29.70 8.69 -38.72
C GLU A 24 -29.97 9.45 -40.02
N ASP A 25 -30.52 10.65 -39.92
CA ASP A 25 -30.82 11.53 -41.06
C ASP A 25 -29.57 12.21 -41.67
N ASN A 26 -28.37 12.01 -41.11
CA ASN A 26 -27.16 12.62 -41.65
C ASN A 26 -26.64 11.83 -42.87
N PRO A 27 -26.64 12.41 -44.09
CA PRO A 27 -26.18 11.73 -45.31
C PRO A 27 -24.67 11.42 -45.29
N TYR A 28 -23.89 12.12 -44.46
CA TYR A 28 -22.45 11.94 -44.33
C TYR A 28 -22.05 11.15 -43.07
N ARG A 29 -23.03 10.53 -42.40
CA ARG A 29 -22.83 9.75 -41.17
C ARG A 29 -21.75 8.68 -41.33
N GLN A 30 -21.85 7.85 -42.37
CA GLN A 30 -20.94 6.71 -42.57
C GLN A 30 -19.49 7.14 -42.88
N PRO A 31 -19.23 8.02 -43.86
CA PRO A 31 -17.86 8.50 -44.13
C PRO A 31 -17.18 9.16 -42.93
N LEU A 32 -17.96 9.84 -42.08
CA LEU A 32 -17.43 10.48 -40.88
C LEU A 32 -17.09 9.47 -39.78
N ILE A 33 -17.94 8.45 -39.56
CA ILE A 33 -17.66 7.35 -38.63
C ILE A 33 -16.35 6.65 -39.01
N ASP A 34 -16.16 6.34 -40.29
CA ASP A 34 -14.97 5.64 -40.76
C ASP A 34 -13.70 6.47 -40.52
N GLN A 35 -13.78 7.81 -40.70
CA GLN A 35 -12.67 8.72 -40.41
C GLN A 35 -12.40 8.94 -38.91
N VAL A 36 -13.46 9.01 -38.09
CA VAL A 36 -13.35 9.05 -36.62
C VAL A 36 -12.64 7.82 -36.10
N ILE A 37 -13.02 6.64 -36.60
CA ILE A 37 -12.38 5.38 -36.23
C ILE A 37 -10.92 5.41 -36.67
N GLN A 38 -10.62 5.70 -37.93
CA GLN A 38 -9.25 5.73 -38.44
C GLN A 38 -8.33 6.67 -37.64
N ILE A 39 -8.83 7.83 -37.20
CA ILE A 39 -8.08 8.79 -36.38
C ILE A 39 -7.93 8.30 -34.93
N ALA A 40 -8.99 7.75 -34.34
CA ALA A 40 -8.93 7.17 -33.00
C ALA A 40 -7.96 5.97 -32.96
N LEU A 41 -7.86 5.17 -34.03
CA LEU A 41 -6.88 4.09 -34.17
C LEU A 41 -5.44 4.60 -34.23
N ALA A 42 -5.20 5.66 -35.02
CA ALA A 42 -3.84 6.06 -35.41
C ALA A 42 -3.23 7.17 -34.53
N GLU A 43 -4.05 8.00 -33.88
CA GLU A 43 -3.59 9.26 -33.27
C GLU A 43 -4.04 9.44 -31.81
N ALA A 44 -4.87 8.55 -31.26
CA ALA A 44 -5.31 8.66 -29.88
C ALA A 44 -4.20 8.20 -28.92
N GLN A 45 -3.60 9.17 -28.23
CA GLN A 45 -2.68 8.92 -27.10
C GLN A 45 -3.40 9.06 -25.74
N ASP A 46 -4.61 9.62 -25.73
CA ASP A 46 -5.42 9.84 -24.52
C ASP A 46 -6.54 8.79 -24.39
N SER A 47 -6.54 8.07 -23.27
CA SER A 47 -7.53 7.05 -22.92
C SER A 47 -8.95 7.62 -22.79
N GLU A 48 -9.07 8.90 -22.42
CA GLU A 48 -10.36 9.57 -22.28
C GLU A 48 -11.04 9.84 -23.63
N GLU A 49 -10.26 10.22 -24.66
CA GLU A 49 -10.75 10.44 -26.02
C GLU A 49 -11.35 9.16 -26.63
N ILE A 50 -10.70 8.02 -26.38
CA ILE A 50 -11.17 6.70 -26.83
C ILE A 50 -12.47 6.32 -26.12
N SER A 51 -12.54 6.50 -24.80
CA SER A 51 -13.72 6.15 -24.01
C SER A 51 -14.97 6.94 -24.44
N ILE A 52 -14.81 8.25 -24.70
CA ILE A 52 -15.90 9.11 -25.15
C ILE A 52 -16.38 8.72 -26.55
N THR A 53 -15.44 8.44 -27.45
CA THR A 53 -15.76 7.98 -28.83
C THR A 53 -16.54 6.67 -28.81
N ILE A 54 -16.12 5.71 -27.98
CA ILE A 54 -16.81 4.43 -27.78
C ILE A 54 -18.22 4.63 -27.24
N LYS A 55 -18.38 5.53 -26.25
CA LYS A 55 -19.66 5.86 -25.65
C LYS A 55 -20.61 6.49 -26.67
N ALA A 56 -20.13 7.42 -27.49
CA ALA A 56 -20.91 8.07 -28.53
C ALA A 56 -21.40 7.09 -29.61
N LEU A 57 -20.50 6.25 -30.13
CA LEU A 57 -20.84 5.23 -31.14
C LEU A 57 -21.84 4.19 -30.62
N LYS A 58 -21.73 3.82 -29.34
CA LYS A 58 -22.67 2.92 -28.68
C LYS A 58 -24.06 3.56 -28.49
N THR A 59 -24.11 4.84 -28.13
CA THR A 59 -25.36 5.59 -27.99
C THR A 59 -26.07 5.76 -29.33
N ALA A 60 -25.30 5.89 -30.42
CA ALA A 60 -25.80 5.91 -31.80
C ALA A 60 -26.20 4.53 -32.35
N ASN A 61 -26.28 3.49 -31.49
CA ASN A 61 -26.74 2.14 -31.82
C ASN A 61 -25.88 1.41 -32.89
N LEU A 62 -24.57 1.67 -32.90
CA LEU A 62 -23.61 1.05 -33.83
C LEU A 62 -22.60 0.10 -33.13
N PRO A 63 -23.04 -0.91 -32.35
CA PRO A 63 -22.15 -1.75 -31.56
C PRO A 63 -21.32 -2.75 -32.39
N ASN A 64 -21.79 -3.17 -33.56
CA ASN A 64 -21.09 -4.18 -34.36
C ASN A 64 -19.81 -3.63 -35.00
N LYS A 65 -19.87 -2.41 -35.55
CA LYS A 65 -18.67 -1.72 -36.07
C LYS A 65 -17.66 -1.38 -34.96
N LEU A 66 -18.16 -1.10 -33.76
CA LEU A 66 -17.34 -0.80 -32.59
C LEU A 66 -16.46 -2.00 -32.18
N ILE A 67 -17.01 -3.22 -32.18
CA ILE A 67 -16.32 -4.44 -31.77
C ILE A 67 -15.16 -4.77 -32.72
N GLU A 68 -15.42 -4.78 -34.04
CA GLU A 68 -14.41 -5.07 -35.07
C GLU A 68 -13.20 -4.13 -35.00
N HIS A 69 -13.43 -2.85 -34.73
CA HIS A 69 -12.36 -1.87 -34.65
C HIS A 69 -11.68 -1.82 -33.27
N LEU A 70 -12.37 -2.15 -32.18
CA LEU A 70 -11.77 -2.27 -30.84
C LEU A 70 -10.77 -3.42 -30.74
N GLU A 71 -11.05 -4.56 -31.38
CA GLU A 71 -10.08 -5.66 -31.47
C GLU A 71 -8.77 -5.19 -32.11
N LYS A 72 -8.89 -4.38 -33.16
CA LYS A 72 -7.74 -3.81 -33.88
C LYS A 72 -6.96 -2.78 -33.05
N ILE A 73 -7.64 -1.92 -32.26
CA ILE A 73 -7.00 -0.99 -31.31
C ILE A 73 -6.15 -1.72 -30.28
N ILE A 74 -6.74 -2.77 -29.68
CA ILE A 74 -6.11 -3.52 -28.60
C ILE A 74 -4.93 -4.35 -29.12
N HIS A 75 -5.01 -4.84 -30.36
CA HIS A 75 -3.96 -5.66 -30.96
C HIS A 75 -2.78 -4.82 -31.49
N ASP A 76 -3.04 -3.71 -32.17
CA ASP A 76 -1.99 -2.91 -32.84
C ASP A 76 -1.26 -1.94 -31.89
N ASN A 77 -1.81 -1.67 -30.70
CA ASN A 77 -1.33 -0.58 -29.85
C ASN A 77 -1.11 -1.09 -28.41
N SER A 78 0.14 -1.46 -28.09
CA SER A 78 0.54 -2.11 -26.83
C SER A 78 0.27 -1.29 -25.56
N ALA A 79 0.04 0.02 -25.70
CA ALA A 79 -0.37 0.89 -24.59
C ALA A 79 -1.82 0.62 -24.11
N PHE A 80 -2.66 -0.04 -24.94
CA PHE A 80 -4.08 -0.27 -24.65
C PHE A 80 -4.41 -1.73 -24.33
N SER A 81 -3.47 -2.66 -24.48
CA SER A 81 -3.66 -4.08 -24.13
C SER A 81 -3.91 -4.29 -22.64
N GLU A 82 -3.42 -3.40 -21.77
CA GLU A 82 -3.66 -3.43 -20.32
C GLU A 82 -4.94 -2.71 -19.89
N HIS A 83 -5.65 -2.05 -20.81
CA HIS A 83 -6.79 -1.19 -20.48
C HIS A 83 -8.08 -2.01 -20.26
N ARG A 84 -8.23 -2.52 -19.03
CA ARG A 84 -9.30 -3.43 -18.55
C ARG A 84 -10.74 -3.02 -18.91
N ARG A 85 -11.02 -1.74 -19.16
CA ARG A 85 -12.33 -1.21 -19.57
C ARG A 85 -12.65 -1.49 -21.05
N LEU A 86 -11.66 -1.42 -21.94
CA LEU A 86 -11.85 -1.69 -23.38
C LEU A 86 -12.16 -3.17 -23.61
N SER A 87 -11.46 -4.06 -22.90
CA SER A 87 -11.71 -5.51 -22.93
C SER A 87 -13.11 -5.88 -22.44
N ALA A 88 -13.65 -5.16 -21.45
CA ALA A 88 -15.00 -5.38 -20.94
C ALA A 88 -16.10 -5.00 -21.94
N HIS A 89 -15.89 -3.92 -22.70
CA HIS A 89 -16.77 -3.55 -23.80
C HIS A 89 -16.72 -4.56 -24.94
N LEU A 90 -15.53 -5.05 -25.29
CA LEU A 90 -15.31 -6.01 -26.36
C LEU A 90 -16.03 -7.33 -26.08
N LEU A 91 -15.81 -7.89 -24.91
CA LEU A 91 -16.36 -9.18 -24.49
C LEU A 91 -17.77 -9.05 -23.87
N GLN A 92 -18.34 -7.84 -23.88
CA GLN A 92 -19.68 -7.54 -23.38
C GLN A 92 -20.00 -8.09 -21.97
N PHE A 93 -19.04 -8.00 -21.03
CA PHE A 93 -19.24 -8.46 -19.65
C PHE A 93 -18.98 -7.34 -18.64
N CYS A 94 -19.75 -7.36 -17.54
CA CYS A 94 -19.62 -6.40 -16.46
C CYS A 94 -18.48 -6.81 -15.53
N ASN A 95 -17.26 -6.30 -15.78
CA ASN A 95 -16.08 -6.59 -14.96
C ASN A 95 -15.94 -5.70 -13.71
N ASN A 96 -16.65 -4.57 -13.66
CA ASN A 96 -16.66 -3.65 -12.52
C ASN A 96 -18.07 -3.14 -12.29
N PHE A 97 -18.72 -3.66 -11.24
CA PHE A 97 -20.11 -3.31 -10.92
C PHE A 97 -20.29 -1.85 -10.47
N LYS A 98 -19.22 -1.13 -10.09
CA LYS A 98 -19.29 0.30 -9.71
C LYS A 98 -19.05 1.24 -10.89
N ASP A 99 -18.64 0.72 -12.04
CA ASP A 99 -18.40 1.52 -13.24
C ASP A 99 -19.69 1.63 -14.07
N PRO A 100 -20.31 2.83 -14.16
CA PRO A 100 -21.55 3.02 -14.90
C PRO A 100 -21.44 2.64 -16.39
N GLY A 101 -20.23 2.63 -16.97
CA GLY A 101 -19.99 2.32 -18.37
C GLY A 101 -20.18 0.85 -18.74
N VAL A 102 -20.07 -0.08 -17.78
CA VAL A 102 -20.14 -1.54 -18.01
C VAL A 102 -21.31 -2.23 -17.30
N GLN A 103 -21.97 -1.55 -16.36
CA GLN A 103 -23.12 -2.09 -15.61
C GLN A 103 -24.26 -2.61 -16.48
N HIS A 104 -24.50 -2.01 -17.65
CA HIS A 104 -25.60 -2.42 -18.54
C HIS A 104 -25.37 -3.82 -19.15
N TYR A 105 -24.12 -4.32 -19.21
CA TYR A 105 -23.83 -5.70 -19.63
C TYR A 105 -24.27 -6.75 -18.58
N GLY A 106 -24.45 -6.34 -17.32
CA GLY A 106 -24.82 -7.23 -16.19
C GLY A 106 -26.30 -7.17 -15.78
N LYS A 107 -27.21 -6.66 -16.62
CA LYS A 107 -28.63 -6.42 -16.21
C LYS A 107 -29.57 -7.64 -16.33
N GLY A 108 -29.04 -8.83 -16.61
CA GLY A 108 -29.85 -10.05 -16.69
C GLY A 108 -30.45 -10.46 -15.33
N THR A 109 -31.66 -11.02 -15.34
CA THR A 109 -32.33 -11.51 -14.11
C THR A 109 -31.56 -12.67 -13.46
N LEU A 110 -30.96 -13.54 -14.29
CA LEU A 110 -30.06 -14.61 -13.82
C LEU A 110 -28.78 -14.05 -13.19
N PHE A 111 -28.18 -13.03 -13.82
CA PHE A 111 -26.98 -12.38 -13.30
C PHE A 111 -27.26 -11.63 -12.00
N SER A 112 -28.39 -10.94 -11.90
CA SER A 112 -28.79 -10.25 -10.67
C SER A 112 -29.03 -11.23 -9.53
N LYS A 113 -29.70 -12.36 -9.79
CA LYS A 113 -29.88 -13.42 -8.78
C LYS A 113 -28.56 -14.02 -8.32
N ILE A 114 -27.69 -14.40 -9.26
CA ILE A 114 -26.38 -14.96 -8.93
C ILE A 114 -25.54 -13.92 -8.17
N ARG A 115 -25.57 -12.65 -8.58
CA ARG A 115 -24.87 -11.57 -7.90
C ARG A 115 -25.39 -11.38 -6.48
N ASP A 116 -26.70 -11.27 -6.29
CA ASP A 116 -27.29 -11.02 -4.97
C ASP A 116 -27.04 -12.22 -4.05
N GLU A 117 -27.14 -13.45 -4.56
CA GLU A 117 -26.76 -14.68 -3.85
C GLU A 117 -25.25 -14.72 -3.51
N MET A 118 -24.39 -14.27 -4.42
CA MET A 118 -22.95 -14.15 -4.18
C MET A 118 -22.61 -13.01 -3.20
N ASP A 119 -23.36 -11.91 -3.18
CA ASP A 119 -23.20 -10.79 -2.25
C ASP A 119 -23.63 -11.19 -0.84
N ASP A 120 -24.74 -11.91 -0.72
CA ASP A 120 -25.20 -12.53 0.53
C ASP A 120 -24.17 -13.54 1.05
N ILE A 121 -23.66 -14.41 0.18
CA ILE A 121 -22.56 -15.34 0.53
C ILE A 121 -21.33 -14.53 0.95
N PHE A 122 -20.91 -13.52 0.18
CA PHE A 122 -19.73 -12.71 0.47
C PHE A 122 -19.85 -11.95 1.80
N CYS A 123 -21.01 -11.38 2.10
CA CYS A 123 -21.29 -10.72 3.38
C CYS A 123 -21.34 -11.70 4.56
N SER A 124 -21.70 -12.96 4.29
CA SER A 124 -21.65 -14.05 5.27
C SER A 124 -20.26 -14.70 5.41
N LEU A 125 -19.34 -14.45 4.47
CA LEU A 125 -17.97 -14.91 4.59
C LEU A 125 -17.28 -14.14 5.72
N PRO A 126 -16.55 -14.84 6.61
CA PRO A 126 -15.67 -14.15 7.54
C PRO A 126 -14.66 -13.30 6.75
N ALA A 127 -14.25 -12.17 7.32
CA ALA A 127 -13.27 -11.27 6.71
C ALA A 127 -12.12 -12.08 6.07
N PRO A 128 -11.70 -11.73 4.83
CA PRO A 128 -10.78 -12.55 4.07
C PRO A 128 -9.52 -12.81 4.87
N LYS A 129 -9.20 -14.09 5.11
CA LYS A 129 -7.89 -14.46 5.63
C LYS A 129 -6.87 -14.10 4.55
N CYS A 130 -5.91 -13.25 4.91
CA CYS A 130 -4.81 -12.82 4.05
C CYS A 130 -4.21 -14.03 3.32
N SER A 131 -4.45 -14.10 2.02
CA SER A 131 -4.10 -15.25 1.19
C SER A 131 -2.82 -14.94 0.43
N GLN A 132 -1.67 -15.20 1.05
CA GLN A 132 -0.45 -15.46 0.30
C GLN A 132 0.24 -16.68 0.92
N THR A 133 0.31 -17.74 0.12
CA THR A 133 1.11 -18.93 0.37
C THR A 133 2.58 -18.53 0.40
N SER A 134 3.16 -18.38 1.59
CA SER A 134 4.59 -18.17 1.74
C SER A 134 5.35 -19.41 1.27
N ALA A 135 6.38 -19.20 0.43
CA ALA A 135 7.48 -20.14 0.25
C ALA A 135 8.00 -20.61 1.64
N PRO A 136 8.57 -21.81 1.77
CA PRO A 136 9.01 -22.34 3.06
C PRO A 136 9.97 -21.36 3.73
N ILE A 137 9.47 -20.69 4.77
CA ILE A 137 10.23 -19.71 5.54
C ILE A 137 11.31 -20.48 6.28
N ASN A 138 12.57 -20.18 5.99
CA ASN A 138 13.68 -20.77 6.72
C ASN A 138 13.57 -20.34 8.20
N MET A 139 13.36 -21.30 9.10
CA MET A 139 13.13 -21.03 10.53
C MET A 139 14.28 -20.26 11.22
N ARG A 140 15.46 -20.22 10.59
CA ARG A 140 16.62 -19.43 11.04
C ARG A 140 16.43 -17.91 10.85
N VAL A 141 15.46 -17.48 10.04
CA VAL A 141 15.06 -16.06 9.85
C VAL A 141 14.26 -15.52 11.05
N PHE A 142 13.65 -16.40 11.85
CA PHE A 142 12.92 -16.07 13.09
C PHE A 142 13.85 -15.73 14.26
N HIS A 143 15.16 -15.92 14.10
CA HIS A 143 16.16 -15.68 15.15
C HIS A 143 16.66 -14.23 15.23
N ASN A 144 16.01 -13.26 14.58
CA ASN A 144 16.31 -11.84 14.79
C ASN A 144 15.29 -11.20 15.73
N ALA A 145 15.31 -11.64 16.99
CA ALA A 145 14.43 -11.26 18.09
C ALA A 145 14.70 -9.84 18.66
N ALA A 146 15.00 -8.89 17.80
CA ALA A 146 15.30 -7.50 18.16
C ALA A 146 14.06 -6.62 17.99
N GLY A 147 13.02 -6.83 18.80
CA GLY A 147 11.97 -5.85 19.16
C GLY A 147 11.23 -5.07 18.08
N GLY A 148 11.44 -5.37 16.80
CA GLY A 148 11.07 -4.53 15.67
C GLY A 148 11.80 -3.18 15.68
N CYS A 149 12.49 -2.81 14.60
CA CYS A 149 13.09 -1.47 14.48
C CYS A 149 12.81 -0.82 13.12
N LEU A 150 12.79 0.50 13.12
CA LEU A 150 12.52 1.38 11.98
C LEU A 150 13.85 1.86 11.37
N TYR A 151 13.88 2.01 10.05
CA TYR A 151 15.03 2.61 9.36
C TYR A 151 15.06 4.13 9.55
N GLY A 152 16.24 4.69 9.79
CA GLY A 152 16.42 6.10 10.15
C GLY A 152 15.99 7.11 9.08
N GLU A 153 16.03 6.72 7.80
CA GLU A 153 15.62 7.58 6.67
C GLU A 153 14.11 7.49 6.36
N CYS A 154 13.34 6.66 7.08
CA CYS A 154 11.89 6.69 6.96
C CYS A 154 11.31 7.98 7.54
N THR A 155 10.13 8.36 7.07
CA THR A 155 9.45 9.60 7.46
C THR A 155 8.37 9.30 8.49
N VAL A 156 8.43 9.92 9.66
CA VAL A 156 7.40 9.86 10.71
C VAL A 156 6.51 11.09 10.68
N HIS A 157 5.22 10.90 10.94
CA HIS A 157 4.22 11.96 10.94
C HIS A 157 3.97 12.46 12.38
N LEU A 158 3.90 13.78 12.53
CA LEU A 158 3.62 14.46 13.79
C LEU A 158 2.18 14.96 13.83
N MET A 159 1.65 15.18 15.04
CA MET A 159 0.28 15.66 15.23
C MET A 159 0.00 17.05 14.66
N ASN A 160 1.04 17.86 14.45
CA ASN A 160 0.92 19.20 13.87
C ASN A 160 0.84 19.18 12.33
N GLY A 161 0.76 18.00 11.71
CA GLY A 161 0.72 17.82 10.25
C GLY A 161 2.09 17.87 9.57
N THR A 162 3.16 18.13 10.32
CA THR A 162 4.54 18.08 9.78
C THR A 162 5.12 16.67 9.87
N THR A 163 6.23 16.46 9.16
CA THR A 163 6.95 15.20 9.16
C THR A 163 8.40 15.39 9.58
N LYS A 164 9.03 14.32 10.09
CA LYS A 164 10.46 14.25 10.41
C LYS A 164 11.03 12.93 9.92
N LEU A 165 12.34 12.84 9.76
CA LEU A 165 12.99 11.55 9.62
C LEU A 165 12.99 10.81 10.96
N VAL A 166 12.88 9.49 10.92
CA VAL A 166 12.91 8.62 12.10
C VAL A 166 14.16 8.87 12.96
N LYS A 167 15.31 9.14 12.32
CA LYS A 167 16.58 9.45 13.00
C LYS A 167 16.60 10.82 13.70
N ASP A 168 15.71 11.74 13.33
CA ASP A 168 15.66 13.13 13.81
C ASP A 168 14.59 13.36 14.90
N VAL A 169 13.87 12.31 15.28
CA VAL A 169 12.88 12.32 16.36
C VAL A 169 13.56 12.58 17.71
N LYS A 170 12.93 13.39 18.54
CA LYS A 170 13.44 13.75 19.88
C LYS A 170 12.38 13.54 20.96
N PRO A 171 12.81 13.29 22.22
CA PRO A 171 11.90 13.35 23.36
C PRO A 171 11.10 14.67 23.37
N GLY A 172 9.79 14.56 23.62
CA GLY A 172 8.86 15.68 23.56
C GLY A 172 8.10 15.82 22.23
N ASP A 173 8.53 15.17 21.14
CA ASP A 173 7.77 15.15 19.89
C ASP A 173 6.43 14.43 20.06
N ARG A 174 5.35 14.97 19.49
CA ARG A 174 3.99 14.39 19.53
C ARG A 174 3.68 13.67 18.22
N MET A 175 3.50 12.36 18.30
CA MET A 175 3.41 11.47 17.15
C MET A 175 1.97 11.25 16.69
N ALA A 176 1.75 11.23 15.38
CA ALA A 176 0.53 10.71 14.80
C ALA A 176 0.51 9.16 14.88
N PRO A 177 -0.66 8.50 14.85
CA PRO A 177 -1.99 9.10 14.72
C PRO A 177 -2.68 9.46 16.05
N HIS A 178 -2.21 8.93 17.19
CA HIS A 178 -2.94 9.03 18.46
C HIS A 178 -2.46 10.16 19.39
N GLY A 179 -1.40 10.88 19.02
CA GLY A 179 -0.91 12.04 19.78
C GLY A 179 0.05 11.74 20.93
N GLY A 180 0.54 10.50 21.03
CA GLY A 180 1.52 10.09 22.01
C GLY A 180 2.82 10.89 21.91
N MET A 181 3.29 11.39 23.05
CA MET A 181 4.54 12.12 23.20
C MET A 181 5.70 11.15 23.39
N VAL A 182 6.80 11.35 22.66
CA VAL A 182 8.02 10.56 22.78
C VAL A 182 8.67 10.82 24.14
N ILE A 183 8.80 9.78 24.95
CA ILE A 183 9.55 9.79 26.22
C ILE A 183 11.00 9.38 25.95
N PHE A 184 11.19 8.28 25.21
CA PHE A 184 12.51 7.76 24.88
C PHE A 184 12.65 7.51 23.39
N VAL A 185 13.83 7.86 22.86
CA VAL A 185 14.30 7.48 21.53
C VAL A 185 15.35 6.40 21.72
N VAL A 186 15.07 5.20 21.22
CA VAL A 186 15.96 4.05 21.32
C VAL A 186 16.68 3.88 20.00
N LYS A 187 18.00 4.11 20.00
CA LYS A 187 18.87 3.93 18.84
C LYS A 187 19.70 2.65 19.02
N THR A 188 19.43 1.64 18.20
CA THR A 188 20.18 0.38 18.21
C THR A 188 21.24 0.41 17.11
N LYS A 189 22.52 0.36 17.47
CA LYS A 189 23.63 0.32 16.49
C LYS A 189 23.65 -1.01 15.74
N CYS A 190 23.81 -0.93 14.42
CA CYS A 190 23.91 -2.11 13.57
C CYS A 190 25.33 -2.66 13.55
N GLN A 191 25.46 -3.99 13.59
CA GLN A 191 26.76 -4.63 13.35
C GLN A 191 27.14 -4.46 11.88
N ASN A 192 28.40 -4.10 11.62
CA ASN A 192 28.94 -3.91 10.27
C ASN A 192 28.18 -2.87 9.41
N ASN A 193 27.48 -1.91 10.03
CA ASN A 193 26.67 -0.87 9.36
C ASN A 193 25.64 -1.44 8.36
N LYS A 194 25.09 -2.62 8.67
CA LYS A 194 24.12 -3.32 7.83
C LYS A 194 23.02 -3.94 8.68
N ALA A 195 21.80 -3.97 8.15
CA ALA A 195 20.68 -4.71 8.74
C ALA A 195 19.82 -5.39 7.66
N LYS A 196 19.20 -6.49 8.06
CA LYS A 196 18.20 -7.19 7.24
C LYS A 196 16.83 -6.59 7.46
N MET A 197 16.27 -5.97 6.42
CA MET A 197 15.00 -5.25 6.46
C MET A 197 14.15 -5.61 5.24
N VAL A 198 12.87 -5.32 5.31
CA VAL A 198 11.96 -5.40 4.16
C VAL A 198 11.58 -4.00 3.73
N ILE A 199 11.28 -3.87 2.44
CA ILE A 199 10.81 -2.63 1.82
C ILE A 199 9.38 -2.91 1.38
N LEU A 200 8.44 -2.08 1.83
CA LEU A 200 7.02 -2.18 1.49
C LEU A 200 6.67 -1.18 0.37
N GLU A 201 5.47 -1.32 -0.22
CA GLU A 201 5.02 -0.52 -1.38
C GLU A 201 4.97 1.00 -1.14
N ASN A 202 4.88 1.41 0.12
CA ASN A 202 4.86 2.80 0.58
C ASN A 202 6.25 3.35 0.93
N ASP A 203 7.32 2.73 0.41
CA ASP A 203 8.72 3.03 0.74
C ASP A 203 9.07 2.88 2.23
N LEU A 204 8.21 2.21 3.02
CA LEU A 204 8.51 1.90 4.41
C LEU A 204 9.59 0.83 4.48
N ILE A 205 10.73 1.21 5.03
CA ILE A 205 11.87 0.33 5.30
C ILE A 205 11.88 -0.05 6.77
N ILE A 206 11.68 -1.33 7.06
CA ILE A 206 11.46 -1.80 8.42
C ILE A 206 12.00 -3.21 8.61
N THR A 207 12.35 -3.58 9.84
CA THR A 207 12.69 -4.99 10.12
C THR A 207 11.47 -5.88 9.88
N ALA A 208 11.71 -7.07 9.30
CA ALA A 208 10.68 -8.04 8.91
C ALA A 208 9.69 -8.45 10.03
N TRP A 209 10.08 -8.25 11.29
CA TRP A 209 9.36 -8.67 12.50
C TRP A 209 8.83 -7.49 13.34
N HIS A 210 8.80 -6.28 12.79
CA HIS A 210 8.19 -5.13 13.47
C HIS A 210 6.69 -5.10 13.12
N PRO A 211 5.77 -5.29 14.09
CA PRO A 211 4.35 -5.24 13.82
C PRO A 211 3.91 -3.91 13.20
N ILE A 212 3.21 -3.99 12.07
CA ILE A 212 2.58 -2.85 11.40
C ILE A 212 1.07 -3.07 11.33
N ARG A 213 0.30 -1.99 11.24
CA ARG A 213 -1.15 -2.05 11.10
C ARG A 213 -1.57 -1.68 9.69
N LEU A 214 -2.15 -2.64 8.97
CA LEU A 214 -2.81 -2.44 7.68
C LEU A 214 -4.27 -2.84 7.79
N CYS A 215 -5.17 -2.04 7.20
CA CYS A 215 -6.62 -2.30 7.24
C CYS A 215 -7.17 -2.57 8.66
N GLY A 216 -6.60 -1.92 9.68
CA GLY A 216 -7.00 -2.08 11.08
C GLY A 216 -6.46 -3.33 11.79
N GLN A 217 -5.65 -4.18 11.12
CA GLN A 217 -5.10 -5.40 11.70
C GLN A 217 -3.57 -5.33 11.82
N TRP A 218 -3.04 -5.83 12.95
CA TRP A 218 -1.61 -6.02 13.13
C TRP A 218 -1.10 -7.19 12.28
N ILE A 219 -0.08 -6.94 11.48
CA ILE A 219 0.57 -7.93 10.62
C ILE A 219 2.10 -7.82 10.77
N MET A 220 2.81 -8.88 10.38
CA MET A 220 4.27 -8.86 10.29
C MET A 220 4.69 -8.57 8.85
N PRO A 221 5.61 -7.62 8.61
CA PRO A 221 6.09 -7.34 7.26
C PRO A 221 6.65 -8.57 6.51
N CYS A 222 7.17 -9.58 7.22
CA CYS A 222 7.60 -10.85 6.63
C CYS A 222 6.48 -11.66 5.97
N SER A 223 5.20 -11.42 6.31
CA SER A 223 4.07 -12.06 5.62
C SER A 223 3.73 -11.40 4.29
N LEU A 224 4.29 -10.22 4.01
CA LEU A 224 4.04 -9.45 2.79
C LEU A 224 5.17 -9.57 1.77
N VAL A 225 6.40 -9.82 2.23
CA VAL A 225 7.60 -9.83 1.38
C VAL A 225 8.38 -11.12 1.58
N SER A 226 8.70 -11.80 0.48
CA SER A 226 9.31 -13.14 0.51
C SER A 226 10.75 -13.18 1.02
N SER A 227 11.51 -12.07 0.93
CA SER A 227 12.91 -12.04 1.37
C SER A 227 13.35 -10.65 1.87
N PRO A 228 14.00 -10.56 3.05
CA PRO A 228 14.64 -9.33 3.51
C PRO A 228 15.83 -8.92 2.62
N ASN A 229 15.98 -7.62 2.39
CA ASN A 229 17.14 -7.00 1.78
C ASN A 229 18.20 -6.68 2.85
N GLU A 230 19.48 -6.73 2.46
CA GLU A 230 20.56 -6.21 3.29
C GLU A 230 20.74 -4.72 2.98
N ILE A 231 20.35 -3.88 3.94
CA ILE A 231 20.35 -2.42 3.79
C ILE A 231 21.52 -1.86 4.59
N SER A 232 22.27 -0.93 3.99
CA SER A 232 23.30 -0.20 4.70
C SER A 232 22.64 0.78 5.66
N CYS A 233 22.93 0.61 6.95
CA CYS A 233 22.37 1.41 8.02
C CYS A 233 23.29 1.41 9.23
N ASP A 234 23.61 2.59 9.75
CA ASP A 234 24.44 2.71 10.95
C ASP A 234 23.67 2.31 12.21
N ALA A 235 22.37 2.61 12.23
CA ALA A 235 21.49 2.29 13.33
C ALA A 235 20.03 2.18 12.90
N VAL A 236 19.26 1.51 13.76
CA VAL A 236 17.81 1.39 13.67
C VAL A 236 17.16 1.98 14.92
N TYR A 237 15.91 2.41 14.79
CA TYR A 237 15.25 3.21 15.81
C TYR A 237 13.94 2.57 16.28
N ASN A 238 13.62 2.76 17.55
CA ASN A 238 12.28 2.54 18.10
C ASN A 238 12.02 3.59 19.19
N PHE A 239 10.76 3.75 19.59
CA PHE A 239 10.34 4.82 20.48
C PHE A 239 9.62 4.25 21.70
N VAL A 240 9.57 5.03 22.78
CA VAL A 240 8.64 4.83 23.88
C VAL A 240 7.76 6.07 23.95
N LEU A 241 6.46 5.88 23.84
CA LEU A 241 5.47 6.95 23.99
C LEU A 241 4.85 6.90 25.39
N ASN A 242 4.32 8.04 25.85
CA ASN A 242 3.51 8.12 27.07
C ASN A 242 2.12 7.47 26.92
N GLU A 243 1.56 7.47 25.72
CA GLU A 243 0.24 6.93 25.39
C GLU A 243 0.15 6.55 23.91
N GLY A 244 -0.92 5.83 23.52
CA GLY A 244 -1.20 5.39 22.14
C GLY A 244 -0.30 4.27 21.64
N HIS A 245 1.01 4.36 21.94
CA HIS A 245 2.04 3.37 21.68
C HIS A 245 2.16 2.88 20.23
N SER A 246 1.79 3.71 19.27
CA SER A 246 2.07 3.51 17.85
C SER A 246 2.43 4.83 17.18
N VAL A 247 3.14 4.75 16.06
CA VAL A 247 3.62 5.89 15.27
C VAL A 247 3.29 5.67 13.79
N LEU A 248 2.88 6.73 13.10
CA LEU A 248 2.65 6.67 11.65
C LEU A 248 3.97 6.95 10.91
N VAL A 249 4.48 5.96 10.16
CA VAL A 249 5.74 6.04 9.42
C VAL A 249 5.48 5.68 7.97
N ASN A 250 5.81 6.58 7.04
CA ASN A 250 5.48 6.48 5.63
C ASN A 250 4.00 6.07 5.42
N ASP A 251 3.07 6.72 6.12
CA ASP A 251 1.62 6.41 6.08
C ASP A 251 1.19 5.01 6.60
N VAL A 252 2.09 4.27 7.27
CA VAL A 252 1.76 2.98 7.92
C VAL A 252 1.97 3.05 9.42
N GLU A 253 0.98 2.59 10.18
CA GLU A 253 1.02 2.61 11.64
C GLU A 253 1.93 1.47 12.15
N CYS A 254 3.00 1.85 12.86
CA CYS A 254 4.03 0.99 13.40
C CYS A 254 3.97 0.98 14.92
N VAL A 255 4.21 -0.17 15.55
CA VAL A 255 4.15 -0.30 17.02
C VAL A 255 5.39 0.31 17.70
N THR A 256 5.22 0.85 18.90
CA THR A 256 6.34 1.32 19.75
C THR A 256 6.58 0.41 20.95
N LEU A 257 7.67 0.64 21.68
CA LEU A 257 7.99 -0.13 22.87
C LEU A 257 7.06 0.21 24.04
N GLY A 258 6.82 -0.78 24.91
CA GLY A 258 5.98 -0.63 26.10
C GLY A 258 4.47 -0.57 25.79
N HIS A 259 4.05 -1.05 24.63
CA HIS A 259 2.71 -0.83 24.09
C HIS A 259 1.55 -1.53 24.82
N GLY A 260 1.80 -2.60 25.58
CA GLY A 260 0.75 -3.30 26.35
C GLY A 260 -0.31 -4.06 25.54
N PHE A 261 -0.29 -3.97 24.21
CA PHE A 261 -1.20 -4.71 23.31
C PHE A 261 -1.12 -6.24 23.52
N LYS A 262 -2.27 -6.90 23.37
CA LYS A 262 -2.47 -8.31 23.73
C LYS A 262 -2.80 -9.21 22.53
N GLU A 263 -3.04 -8.61 21.37
CA GLU A 263 -3.33 -9.28 20.11
C GLU A 263 -2.12 -10.10 19.66
N ASP A 264 -2.35 -11.29 19.09
CA ASP A 264 -1.32 -12.32 18.97
C ASP A 264 -0.09 -11.91 18.15
N VAL A 265 -0.25 -11.06 17.12
CA VAL A 265 0.85 -10.61 16.27
C VAL A 265 1.74 -9.60 16.97
N VAL A 266 1.14 -8.66 17.71
CA VAL A 266 1.86 -7.52 18.31
C VAL A 266 2.29 -7.80 19.75
N ARG A 267 1.66 -8.77 20.43
CA ARG A 267 1.96 -9.10 21.82
C ARG A 267 3.39 -9.58 21.97
N HIS A 268 4.16 -8.88 22.81
CA HIS A 268 5.51 -9.29 23.15
C HIS A 268 5.74 -9.29 24.67
N THR A 269 6.28 -10.39 25.20
CA THR A 269 6.45 -10.62 26.65
C THR A 269 7.37 -9.60 27.32
N TYR A 270 8.42 -9.16 26.62
CA TYR A 270 9.36 -8.15 27.08
C TYR A 270 9.10 -6.75 26.50
N TYR A 271 9.31 -6.56 25.18
CA TYR A 271 9.16 -5.27 24.50
C TYR A 271 7.76 -4.64 24.56
N GLY A 272 6.70 -5.44 24.75
CA GLY A 272 5.33 -4.93 24.94
C GLY A 272 4.96 -4.68 26.40
N SER A 273 5.90 -4.79 27.34
CA SER A 273 5.62 -4.72 28.78
C SER A 273 6.31 -3.53 29.45
N GLN A 274 5.88 -3.21 30.68
CA GLN A 274 6.56 -2.19 31.50
C GLN A 274 8.03 -2.53 31.82
N ARG A 275 8.45 -3.79 31.62
CA ARG A 275 9.83 -4.22 31.88
C ARG A 275 10.83 -3.52 30.98
N VAL A 276 10.51 -3.36 29.69
CA VAL A 276 11.41 -2.63 28.77
C VAL A 276 11.50 -1.16 29.17
N ILE A 277 10.40 -0.54 29.60
CA ILE A 277 10.41 0.86 30.04
C ILE A 277 11.31 1.04 31.28
N LYS A 278 11.23 0.13 32.25
CA LYS A 278 12.10 0.18 33.46
C LYS A 278 13.58 0.03 33.11
N ASP A 279 13.89 -0.90 32.21
CA ASP A 279 15.28 -1.12 31.78
C ASP A 279 15.81 0.09 31.00
N LEU A 280 14.99 0.69 30.13
CA LEU A 280 15.33 1.92 29.41
C LEU A 280 15.49 3.13 30.34
N GLN A 281 14.63 3.27 31.37
CA GLN A 281 14.78 4.32 32.38
C GLN A 281 16.12 4.23 33.10
N ARG A 282 16.54 3.02 33.48
CA ARG A 282 17.85 2.79 34.08
C ARG A 282 18.99 3.17 33.12
N LEU A 283 18.94 2.68 31.88
CA LEU A 283 19.96 3.00 30.88
C LEU A 283 20.05 4.50 30.57
N ASN A 284 18.91 5.20 30.53
CA ASN A 284 18.88 6.64 30.33
C ASN A 284 19.62 7.40 31.45
N LEU A 285 19.45 6.96 32.70
CA LEU A 285 20.18 7.54 33.84
C LEU A 285 21.69 7.25 33.75
N GLU A 286 22.07 6.04 33.35
CA GLU A 286 23.47 5.63 33.21
C GLU A 286 24.18 6.36 32.06
N GLN A 287 23.51 6.53 30.92
CA GLN A 287 24.07 7.20 29.75
C GLN A 287 23.98 8.73 29.82
N ASN A 288 23.15 9.28 30.72
CA ASN A 288 22.92 10.72 30.88
C ASN A 288 22.56 11.45 29.57
N ASN A 289 21.73 10.82 28.73
CA ASN A 289 21.46 11.28 27.37
C ASN A 289 20.05 11.90 27.18
N ALA A 290 19.46 12.45 28.25
CA ALA A 290 18.22 13.23 28.21
C ALA A 290 17.06 12.59 27.40
N GLY A 291 16.92 11.26 27.46
CA GLY A 291 15.88 10.49 26.78
C GLY A 291 16.31 9.84 25.46
N PHE A 292 17.55 10.04 25.02
CA PHE A 292 18.15 9.34 23.89
C PHE A 292 18.97 8.15 24.38
N ILE A 293 18.55 6.92 24.10
CA ILE A 293 19.16 5.71 24.64
C ILE A 293 19.83 4.95 23.51
N GLU A 294 21.13 4.72 23.63
CA GLU A 294 21.87 3.90 22.69
C GLU A 294 21.92 2.45 23.16
N ILE A 295 21.57 1.51 22.27
CA ILE A 295 21.61 0.07 22.50
C ILE A 295 22.61 -0.54 21.52
N THR A 296 23.47 -1.41 22.04
CA THR A 296 24.36 -2.27 21.25
C THR A 296 23.96 -3.73 21.42
N GLU A 297 24.52 -4.64 20.62
CA GLU A 297 24.30 -6.09 20.84
C GLU A 297 24.74 -6.52 22.25
N GLU A 298 25.79 -5.87 22.76
CA GLU A 298 26.24 -6.04 24.14
C GLU A 298 25.27 -5.47 25.18
N THR A 299 24.25 -4.72 24.82
CA THR A 299 23.25 -4.24 25.79
C THR A 299 22.08 -5.23 25.89
N LEU A 300 21.88 -6.07 24.89
CA LEU A 300 20.76 -7.01 24.82
C LEU A 300 21.03 -8.27 25.65
N MET A 301 20.13 -8.59 26.59
CA MET A 301 20.11 -9.89 27.27
C MET A 301 19.17 -10.83 26.53
N ARG A 302 19.70 -11.96 26.06
CA ARG A 302 18.93 -13.00 25.36
C ARG A 302 18.77 -14.22 26.25
N ASN A 303 17.58 -14.78 26.25
CA ASN A 303 17.31 -16.04 26.92
C ASN A 303 18.03 -17.18 26.20
N ILE A 304 18.86 -17.94 26.92
CA ILE A 304 19.73 -18.99 26.34
C ILE A 304 18.92 -20.09 25.62
N LYS A 305 17.71 -20.41 26.10
CA LYS A 305 16.88 -21.48 25.53
C LYS A 305 16.10 -21.04 24.30
N THR A 306 15.69 -19.78 24.24
CA THR A 306 14.77 -19.28 23.20
C THR A 306 15.42 -18.29 22.22
N GLY A 307 16.60 -17.76 22.53
CA GLY A 307 17.27 -16.71 21.76
C GLY A 307 16.59 -15.33 21.83
N LEU A 308 15.42 -15.24 22.46
CA LEU A 308 14.61 -14.02 22.55
C LEU A 308 15.22 -13.04 23.56
N VAL A 309 15.16 -11.75 23.25
CA VAL A 309 15.55 -10.70 24.19
C VAL A 309 14.56 -10.69 25.37
N ASN A 310 15.09 -10.79 26.58
CA ASN A 310 14.32 -10.82 27.82
C ASN A 310 14.72 -9.73 28.83
N GLY A 311 15.62 -8.83 28.45
CA GLY A 311 16.09 -7.72 29.27
C GLY A 311 17.17 -6.89 28.58
N LEU A 312 17.53 -5.76 29.18
CA LEU A 312 18.70 -4.96 28.80
C LEU A 312 19.69 -4.92 29.97
N ARG A 313 20.99 -5.13 29.72
CA ARG A 313 22.04 -5.05 30.74
C ARG A 313 22.70 -3.68 30.77
N SER A 314 23.15 -3.27 31.96
CA SER A 314 23.94 -2.04 32.13
C SER A 314 25.32 -2.20 31.50
N GLN A 315 25.86 -1.11 30.93
CA GLN A 315 27.23 -1.07 30.40
C GLN A 315 28.30 -1.04 31.51
N GLN A 316 27.93 -0.78 32.78
CA GLN A 316 28.90 -0.71 33.89
C GLN A 316 29.54 -2.07 34.26
N ILE A 317 29.07 -3.19 33.70
CA ILE A 317 29.57 -4.53 34.02
C ILE A 317 30.74 -4.96 33.11
N LEU A 318 31.07 -4.19 32.05
CA LEU A 318 32.15 -4.54 31.11
C LEU A 318 33.56 -4.11 31.55
N VAL A 319 33.73 -3.59 32.76
CA VAL A 319 35.04 -3.26 33.34
C VAL A 319 35.30 -4.13 34.56
N GLN A 320 35.57 -5.43 34.34
CA GLN A 320 36.36 -6.28 35.24
C GLN A 320 37.16 -7.30 34.43
#